data_AF-A0A8X6S2R3-F1
#
_entry.id   AF-A0A8X6S2R3-F1
#
_cell.length_a   1.000
_cell.length_b   1.000
_cell.length_c   1.000
_cell.angle_alpha   90.00
_cell.angle_beta   90.00
_cell.angle_gamma   90.00
#
_symmetry.space_group_name_H-M   'P 1'
#
loop_
_entity.id
_entity.type
_entity.pdbx_description
1 polymer ?
#
loop_
_entity_poly.entity_id
_entity_poly.type
_entity_poly.pdbx_seq_one_letter_code
_entity_poly.pdbx_strand_id
1 'polypeptide(L)'
;MDQNEEYGEYMCILKEHPNDPFAIFCVGITFIHMACQKFATKRHFLTIQGFEFLVRYSKMKGENQETFYNIGRALHQLGIKDAAIHYYKKALFSSPLITGPERDIFDLRREIAYNLCLIYQASGAMDLVYMYSRKYIVV
;
A
#
# COMPACT_ATOMS: atom_id res chain seq x y z
N MET A 1 1.05 10.38 -20.43
CA MET A 1 2.14 9.44 -20.18
C MET A 1 1.48 8.11 -19.91
N ASP A 2 1.75 7.12 -20.76
CA ASP A 2 0.96 5.88 -20.81
C ASP A 2 1.50 4.88 -19.76
N GLN A 3 0.65 4.15 -19.03
CA GLN A 3 1.09 3.26 -17.93
C GLN A 3 2.04 2.14 -18.41
N ASN A 4 2.02 1.86 -19.72
CA ASN A 4 2.94 0.91 -20.36
C ASN A 4 4.37 1.47 -20.48
N GLU A 5 4.51 2.80 -20.55
CA GLU A 5 5.80 3.50 -20.65
C GLU A 5 6.52 3.47 -19.29
N GLU A 6 5.80 3.79 -18.21
CA GLU A 6 6.30 3.72 -16.82
C GLU A 6 6.74 2.28 -16.46
N TYR A 7 5.96 1.27 -16.84
CA TYR A 7 6.33 -0.14 -16.64
C TYR A 7 7.66 -0.49 -17.33
N GLY A 8 7.86 -0.01 -18.56
CA GLY A 8 9.06 -0.25 -19.34
C GLY A 8 10.31 0.32 -18.67
N GLU A 9 10.22 1.54 -18.15
CA GLU A 9 11.32 2.21 -17.45
C GLU A 9 11.71 1.49 -16.15
N TYR A 10 10.74 1.18 -15.28
CA TYR A 10 11.04 0.47 -14.03
C TYR A 10 11.58 -0.93 -14.27
N MET A 11 11.15 -1.60 -15.35
CA MET A 11 11.72 -2.89 -15.75
C MET A 11 13.16 -2.79 -16.22
N CYS A 12 13.54 -1.71 -16.91
CA CYS A 12 14.94 -1.45 -17.26
C CYS A 12 15.79 -1.24 -16.01
N ILE A 13 15.32 -0.39 -15.08
CA ILE A 13 16.02 -0.16 -13.80
C ILE A 13 16.17 -1.47 -13.02
N LEU A 14 15.13 -2.32 -12.97
CA LEU A 14 15.19 -3.60 -12.27
C LEU A 14 16.17 -4.60 -12.93
N LYS A 15 16.38 -4.52 -14.25
CA LYS A 15 17.40 -5.35 -14.92
C LYS A 15 18.82 -4.96 -14.51
N GLU A 16 19.07 -3.66 -14.38
CA GLU A 16 20.39 -3.13 -13.98
C GLU A 16 20.60 -3.26 -12.47
N HIS A 17 19.55 -3.06 -11.69
CA HIS A 17 19.54 -3.07 -10.23
C HIS A 17 18.42 -3.99 -9.70
N PRO A 18 18.60 -5.32 -9.76
CA PRO A 18 17.56 -6.29 -9.42
C PRO A 18 17.15 -6.28 -7.95
N ASN A 19 17.90 -5.59 -7.10
CA ASN A 19 17.65 -5.47 -5.67
C ASN A 19 17.38 -4.02 -5.24
N ASP A 20 16.94 -3.14 -6.13
CA ASP A 20 16.41 -1.84 -5.76
C ASP A 20 14.96 -2.01 -5.21
N PRO A 21 14.72 -1.78 -3.90
CA PRO A 21 13.39 -1.93 -3.32
C PRO A 21 12.35 -0.96 -3.91
N PHE A 22 12.76 0.23 -4.32
CA PHE A 22 11.86 1.24 -4.89
C PHE A 22 11.41 0.82 -6.30
N ALA A 23 12.33 0.36 -7.15
CA ALA A 23 11.98 -0.16 -8.46
C ALA A 23 11.03 -1.38 -8.36
N ILE A 24 11.31 -2.31 -7.45
CA ILE A 24 10.44 -3.47 -7.18
C ILE A 24 9.05 -3.03 -6.73
N PHE A 25 8.97 -2.03 -5.84
CA PHE A 25 7.70 -1.48 -5.39
C PHE A 25 6.90 -0.85 -6.53
N CYS A 26 7.54 0.00 -7.35
CA CYS A 26 6.89 0.66 -8.49
C CYS A 26 6.32 -0.36 -9.48
N VAL A 27 7.10 -1.40 -9.82
CA VAL A 27 6.61 -2.50 -10.66
C VAL A 27 5.37 -3.17 -10.06
N GLY A 28 5.41 -3.49 -8.76
CA GLY A 28 4.28 -4.11 -8.06
C GLY A 28 3.02 -3.25 -8.14
N ILE A 29 3.15 -1.95 -7.88
CA ILE A 29 2.02 -1.00 -7.97
C ILE A 29 1.50 -0.87 -9.40
N THR A 30 2.36 -0.87 -10.42
CA THR A 30 1.91 -0.82 -11.82
C THR A 30 1.02 -2.02 -12.17
N PHE A 31 1.39 -3.23 -11.72
CA PHE A 31 0.52 -4.41 -11.87
C PHE A 31 -0.83 -4.27 -11.14
N ILE A 32 -0.83 -3.73 -9.92
CA ILE A 32 -2.07 -3.48 -9.16
C ILE A 32 -2.94 -2.45 -9.88
N HIS A 33 -2.36 -1.37 -10.41
CA HIS A 33 -3.07 -0.37 -11.20
C HIS A 33 -3.67 -0.97 -12.47
N MET A 34 -2.90 -1.78 -13.21
CA MET A 34 -3.40 -2.50 -14.38
C MET A 34 -4.57 -3.42 -14.01
N ALA A 35 -4.49 -4.14 -12.88
CA ALA A 35 -5.57 -5.02 -12.41
C ALA A 35 -6.86 -4.25 -12.06
N CYS A 36 -6.74 -3.02 -11.54
CA CYS A 36 -7.86 -2.15 -11.18
C CYS A 36 -8.54 -1.48 -12.38
N GLN A 37 -7.96 -1.54 -13.58
CA GLN A 37 -8.58 -0.95 -14.78
C GLN A 37 -9.92 -1.62 -15.10
N LYS A 38 -10.86 -0.81 -15.62
CA LYS A 38 -12.24 -1.23 -15.95
C LYS A 38 -12.28 -2.45 -16.88
N PHE A 39 -11.36 -2.53 -17.84
CA PHE A 39 -11.27 -3.59 -18.85
C PHE A 39 -9.96 -4.39 -18.79
N ALA A 40 -9.44 -4.63 -17.59
CA ALA A 40 -8.23 -5.43 -17.40
C ALA A 40 -8.42 -6.88 -17.90
N THR A 41 -7.72 -7.25 -18.98
CA THR A 41 -7.60 -8.65 -19.39
C THR A 41 -6.69 -9.37 -18.39
N LYS A 42 -7.05 -10.60 -18.00
CA LYS A 42 -6.29 -11.42 -17.03
C LYS A 42 -6.07 -10.76 -15.65
N ARG A 43 -7.08 -10.05 -15.12
CA ARG A 43 -7.04 -9.38 -13.79
C ARG A 43 -6.42 -10.22 -12.67
N HIS A 44 -6.77 -11.50 -12.56
CA HIS A 44 -6.20 -12.39 -11.55
C HIS A 44 -4.69 -12.58 -11.69
N PHE A 45 -4.20 -12.74 -12.93
CA PHE A 45 -2.77 -12.86 -13.20
C PHE A 45 -2.03 -11.58 -12.81
N LEU A 46 -2.54 -10.41 -13.22
CA LEU A 46 -1.96 -9.11 -12.86
C LEU A 46 -1.93 -8.91 -11.34
N THR A 47 -3.01 -9.29 -10.65
CA THR A 47 -3.09 -9.21 -9.18
C THR A 47 -2.02 -10.06 -8.52
N ILE A 48 -1.83 -11.30 -8.97
CA ILE A 48 -0.81 -12.21 -8.43
C ILE A 48 0.60 -11.65 -8.66
N GLN A 49 0.88 -11.14 -9.87
CA GLN A 49 2.18 -10.52 -10.17
C GLN A 49 2.42 -9.29 -9.29
N GLY A 50 1.43 -8.40 -9.15
CA GLY A 50 1.54 -7.22 -8.28
C GLY A 50 1.89 -7.58 -6.84
N PHE A 51 1.23 -8.59 -6.26
CA PHE A 51 1.54 -9.04 -4.89
C PHE A 51 2.87 -9.76 -4.75
N GLU A 52 3.35 -10.47 -5.79
CA GLU A 52 4.69 -11.08 -5.77
C GLU A 52 5.76 -10.01 -5.55
N PHE A 53 5.72 -8.93 -6.34
CA PHE A 53 6.63 -7.81 -6.22
C PHE A 53 6.46 -7.06 -4.88
N LEU A 54 5.23 -6.81 -4.42
CA LEU A 54 4.99 -6.14 -3.14
C LEU A 54 5.48 -6.96 -1.93
N VAL A 55 5.31 -8.28 -1.95
CA VAL A 55 5.85 -9.18 -0.91
C VAL A 55 7.37 -9.20 -0.94
N ARG A 56 7.98 -9.21 -2.15
CA ARG A 56 9.44 -9.11 -2.30
C ARG A 56 9.96 -7.78 -1.74
N TYR A 57 9.33 -6.66 -2.09
CA TYR A 57 9.65 -5.35 -1.53
C TYR A 57 9.56 -5.33 0.00
N SER A 58 8.48 -5.90 0.56
CA SER A 58 8.30 -5.98 2.02
C SER A 58 9.40 -6.80 2.70
N LYS A 59 9.86 -7.90 2.09
CA LYS A 59 10.97 -8.70 2.62
C LYS A 59 12.29 -7.93 2.63
N MET A 60 12.53 -7.08 1.62
CA MET A 60 13.77 -6.32 1.49
C MET A 60 13.85 -5.13 2.44
N LYS A 61 12.73 -4.41 2.62
CA LYS A 61 12.64 -3.26 3.55
C LYS A 61 12.42 -3.69 5.00
N GLY A 62 12.10 -4.96 5.23
CA GLY A 62 11.64 -5.48 6.51
C GLY A 62 10.18 -5.12 6.79
N GLU A 63 9.52 -5.93 7.61
CA GLU A 63 8.16 -5.68 8.04
C GLU A 63 8.09 -4.46 8.97
N ASN A 64 7.51 -3.37 8.48
CA ASN A 64 7.44 -2.07 9.15
C ASN A 64 6.15 -1.32 8.77
N GLN A 65 5.95 -0.12 9.33
CA GLN A 65 4.74 0.67 9.08
C GLN A 65 4.50 0.95 7.58
N GLU A 66 5.54 1.34 6.83
CA GLU A 66 5.48 1.66 5.39
C GLU A 66 5.05 0.43 4.56
N THR A 67 5.72 -0.70 4.77
CA THR A 67 5.45 -1.93 4.02
C THR A 67 4.05 -2.48 4.27
N PHE A 68 3.60 -2.52 5.53
CA PHE A 68 2.24 -2.94 5.86
C PHE A 68 1.18 -1.98 5.32
N TYR A 69 1.44 -0.67 5.39
CA TYR A 69 0.56 0.34 4.81
C TYR A 69 0.40 0.12 3.30
N ASN A 70 1.51 -0.05 2.57
CA ASN A 70 1.53 -0.23 1.13
C ASN A 70 0.78 -1.51 0.69
N ILE A 71 0.97 -2.63 1.39
CA ILE A 71 0.19 -3.86 1.13
C ILE A 71 -1.30 -3.61 1.39
N GLY A 72 -1.64 -2.93 2.49
CA GLY A 72 -3.02 -2.56 2.79
C GLY A 72 -3.64 -1.63 1.75
N ARG A 73 -2.88 -0.67 1.19
CA ARG A 73 -3.33 0.19 0.07
C ARG A 73 -3.64 -0.62 -1.18
N ALA A 74 -2.76 -1.53 -1.58
CA ALA A 74 -2.99 -2.38 -2.74
C ALA A 74 -4.25 -3.25 -2.60
N LEU A 75 -4.43 -3.89 -1.43
CA LEU A 75 -5.64 -4.68 -1.12
C LEU A 75 -6.91 -3.84 -1.16
N HIS A 76 -6.86 -2.62 -0.62
CA HIS A 76 -7.99 -1.71 -0.62
C HIS A 76 -8.37 -1.27 -2.04
N GLN A 77 -7.38 -0.92 -2.89
CA GLN A 77 -7.61 -0.57 -4.30
C GLN A 77 -8.30 -1.70 -5.07
N LEU A 78 -7.94 -2.96 -4.78
CA LEU A 78 -8.56 -4.15 -5.37
C LEU A 78 -9.93 -4.51 -4.76
N GLY A 79 -10.40 -3.77 -3.76
CA GLY A 79 -11.67 -4.01 -3.08
C GLY A 79 -11.65 -5.13 -2.04
N ILE A 80 -10.47 -5.68 -1.70
CA ILE A 80 -10.30 -6.74 -0.69
C ILE A 80 -10.22 -6.09 0.71
N LYS A 81 -11.37 -5.54 1.14
CA LYS A 81 -11.46 -4.62 2.29
C LYS A 81 -11.06 -5.27 3.62
N ASP A 82 -11.45 -6.51 3.88
CA ASP A 82 -11.14 -7.18 5.15
C ASP A 82 -9.63 -7.39 5.34
N ALA A 83 -8.96 -7.82 4.26
CA ALA A 83 -7.51 -7.96 4.26
C ALA A 83 -6.81 -6.58 4.35
N ALA A 84 -7.37 -5.55 3.71
CA ALA A 84 -6.85 -4.19 3.84
C ALA A 84 -6.93 -3.68 5.29
N ILE A 85 -8.05 -3.91 6.00
CA ILE A 85 -8.18 -3.58 7.42
C ILE A 85 -7.11 -4.28 8.25
N HIS A 86 -6.87 -5.58 8.01
CA HIS A 86 -5.84 -6.34 8.72
C HIS A 86 -4.46 -5.70 8.57
N TYR A 87 -4.05 -5.38 7.35
CA TYR A 87 -2.74 -4.77 7.09
C TYR A 87 -2.65 -3.32 7.57
N TYR A 88 -3.71 -2.52 7.49
CA TYR A 88 -3.74 -1.19 8.09
C TYR A 88 -3.61 -1.25 9.61
N LYS A 89 -4.30 -2.17 10.29
CA LYS A 89 -4.15 -2.34 11.73
C LYS A 89 -2.72 -2.75 12.08
N LYS A 90 -2.13 -3.70 11.35
CA LYS A 90 -0.70 -4.04 11.51
C LYS A 90 0.19 -2.80 11.37
N ALA A 91 0.03 -2.03 10.29
CA ALA A 91 0.79 -0.81 10.06
C ALA A 91 0.64 0.22 11.20
N LEU A 92 -0.59 0.39 11.73
CA LEU A 92 -0.89 1.36 12.78
C LEU A 92 -0.13 1.06 14.09
N PHE A 93 0.09 -0.21 14.38
CA PHE A 93 0.83 -0.69 15.55
C PHE A 93 2.34 -0.87 15.30
N SER A 94 2.80 -0.75 14.06
CA SER A 94 4.22 -0.77 13.72
C SER A 94 4.87 0.61 13.92
N SER A 95 6.19 0.61 14.11
CA SER A 95 6.97 1.86 14.14
C SER A 95 7.32 2.31 12.73
N PRO A 96 7.40 3.63 12.46
CA PRO A 96 8.02 4.16 11.26
C PRO A 96 9.46 3.67 11.17
N LEU A 97 9.94 3.40 9.95
CA LEU A 97 11.32 2.95 9.74
C LEU A 97 12.34 4.03 10.10
N ILE A 98 12.00 5.30 9.86
CA ILE A 98 12.87 6.44 10.11
C ILE A 98 12.67 6.90 11.56
N THR A 99 13.72 6.72 12.36
CA THR A 99 13.78 7.17 13.75
C THR A 99 14.66 8.41 13.84
N GLY A 100 14.09 9.56 14.17
CA GLY A 100 14.82 10.83 14.25
C GLY A 100 13.89 12.05 14.30
N PRO A 101 14.42 13.27 14.20
CA PRO A 101 13.61 14.50 14.17
C PRO A 101 12.63 14.53 12.98
N GLU A 102 12.92 13.78 11.91
CA GLU A 102 12.04 13.63 10.74
C GLU A 102 10.95 12.56 10.92
N ARG A 103 10.91 11.87 12.06
CA ARG A 103 9.96 10.77 12.32
C ARG A 103 8.52 11.17 12.03
N ASP A 104 8.14 12.39 12.40
CA ASP A 104 6.77 12.88 12.24
C ASP A 104 6.38 13.05 10.78
N ILE A 105 7.34 13.26 9.87
CA ILE A 105 7.11 13.36 8.42
C ILE A 105 6.80 11.99 7.83
N PHE A 106 7.42 10.94 8.38
CA PHE A 106 7.30 9.56 7.89
C PHE A 106 6.32 8.70 8.70
N ASP A 107 5.66 9.25 9.72
CA ASP A 107 4.64 8.54 10.49
C ASP A 107 3.31 8.50 9.75
N LEU A 108 2.97 7.33 9.21
CA LEU A 108 1.79 7.12 8.38
C LEU A 108 0.50 6.92 9.19
N ARG A 109 0.49 7.10 10.52
CA ARG A 109 -0.69 6.82 11.36
C ARG A 109 -1.93 7.60 10.93
N ARG A 110 -1.77 8.84 10.46
CA ARG A 110 -2.90 9.70 10.05
C ARG A 110 -3.52 9.16 8.76
N GLU A 111 -2.68 8.80 7.80
CA GLU A 111 -3.04 8.22 6.51
C GLU A 111 -3.68 6.83 6.70
N ILE A 112 -3.09 6.00 7.55
CA ILE A 112 -3.64 4.69 7.91
C ILE A 112 -5.04 4.85 8.53
N ALA A 113 -5.19 5.75 9.51
CA ALA A 113 -6.47 6.00 10.17
C ALA A 113 -7.53 6.54 9.20
N TYR A 114 -7.16 7.50 8.35
CA TYR A 114 -8.05 8.04 7.31
C TYR A 114 -8.56 6.91 6.39
N ASN A 115 -7.67 6.01 5.99
CA ASN A 115 -8.03 4.91 5.10
C ASN A 115 -8.90 3.83 5.76
N LEU A 116 -8.69 3.58 7.06
CA LEU A 116 -9.62 2.77 7.87
C LEU A 116 -11.00 3.42 7.95
N CYS A 117 -11.05 4.75 8.18
CA CYS A 117 -12.30 5.50 8.21
C CYS A 117 -13.07 5.37 6.88
N LEU A 118 -12.40 5.46 5.72
CA LEU A 118 -13.05 5.26 4.42
C LEU A 118 -13.70 3.88 4.29
N ILE A 119 -13.03 2.82 4.73
CA ILE A 119 -13.59 1.46 4.71
C ILE A 119 -14.79 1.36 5.66
N TYR A 120 -14.65 1.85 6.89
CA TYR A 120 -15.71 1.77 7.89
C TYR A 120 -16.93 2.60 7.52
N GLN A 121 -16.74 3.79 6.96
CA GLN A 121 -17.81 4.63 6.44
C GLN A 121 -18.58 3.91 5.34
N ALA A 122 -17.90 3.26 4.39
CA ALA A 122 -18.54 2.47 3.34
C ALA A 122 -19.31 1.26 3.86
N SER A 123 -19.00 0.77 5.07
CA SER A 123 -19.72 -0.31 5.75
C SER A 123 -20.81 0.16 6.72
N GLY A 124 -20.93 1.47 6.97
CA GLY A 124 -21.87 2.04 7.95
C GLY A 124 -21.40 1.97 9.42
N ALA A 125 -20.17 1.52 9.69
CA ALA A 125 -19.63 1.39 11.04
C ALA A 125 -19.13 2.73 11.61
N MET A 126 -20.07 3.67 11.84
CA MET A 126 -19.76 5.07 12.20
C MET A 126 -19.06 5.21 13.56
N ASP A 127 -19.32 4.31 14.52
CA ASP A 127 -18.64 4.31 15.83
C ASP A 127 -17.12 4.13 15.67
N LEU A 128 -16.71 3.26 14.75
CA LEU A 128 -15.30 3.03 14.45
C LEU A 128 -14.70 4.25 13.74
N VAL A 129 -15.43 4.85 12.79
CA VAL A 129 -14.98 6.09 12.13
C VAL A 129 -14.70 7.19 13.17
N TYR A 130 -15.62 7.38 14.12
CA TYR A 130 -15.47 8.38 15.18
C TYR A 130 -14.27 8.07 16.09
N MET A 131 -14.12 6.81 16.50
CA MET A 131 -13.00 6.35 17.33
C MET A 131 -11.64 6.63 16.67
N TYR A 132 -11.45 6.20 15.43
CA TYR A 132 -10.17 6.37 14.71
C TYR A 132 -9.89 7.84 14.39
N SER A 133 -10.90 8.60 13.97
CA SER A 133 -10.74 10.03 13.64
C SER A 133 -10.30 10.84 14.85
N ARG A 134 -10.94 10.64 16.00
CA ARG A 134 -10.56 11.34 17.25
C ARG A 134 -9.18 10.97 17.75
N LYS A 135 -8.77 9.71 17.57
CA LYS A 135 -7.52 9.22 18.12
C LYS A 135 -6.30 9.60 17.28
N TYR A 136 -6.45 9.71 15.95
CA TYR A 136 -5.31 9.81 15.04
C TYR A 136 -5.38 10.96 14.02
N ILE A 137 -6.54 11.56 13.76
CA ILE A 137 -6.69 12.54 12.67
C ILE A 137 -6.77 13.99 13.17
N VAL A 138 -7.55 14.22 14.23
CA VAL A 138 -7.76 15.56 14.82
C VAL A 138 -6.52 16.00 15.62
N VAL A 139 -6.09 17.25 15.39
CA VAL A 139 -4.96 17.92 16.07
C VAL A 139 -5.51 18.92 17.08
#